data_AF-A0A0M4KF42-F1
#
_entry.id   AF-A0A0M4KF42-F1
#
_cell.length_a   1.000
_cell.length_b   1.000
_cell.length_c   1.000
_cell.angle_alpha   90.00
_cell.angle_beta   90.00
_cell.angle_gamma   90.00
#
_symmetry.space_group_name_H-M   'P 1'
#
loop_
_entity.id
_entity.type
_entity.pdbx_description
1 polymer ?
#
loop_
_entity_poly.entity_id
_entity_poly.type
_entity_poly.pdbx_seq_one_letter_code
_entity_poly.pdbx_strand_id
1 'polypeptide(L)'
;DRGYLSGYMVTDTEKMVAELDNPYILITDKKITNIQELLPVLEQIVQQGAKLLIIAEDVEGEALTTLVLNKLRGTFNCVAVKAPGFGDRRKAMLQDIAALTGGQVISEEVGLELKNADMSMLGRARQVKVDKDNTIVVDGQGDRAVVEERVAQIKAQIPETT
;
A
#
# COMPACT_ATOMS: atom_id res chain seq x y z
N ASP A 1 -4.88 -8.17 9.69
CA ASP A 1 -6.13 -8.67 9.10
C ASP A 1 -6.25 -8.53 7.58
N ARG A 2 -5.18 -8.14 6.87
CA ARG A 2 -5.08 -8.24 5.41
C ARG A 2 -3.68 -8.75 5.08
N GLY A 3 -3.58 -9.97 4.54
CA GLY A 3 -2.33 -10.55 4.10
C GLY A 3 -2.09 -10.37 2.60
N TYR A 4 -1.06 -11.04 2.09
CA TYR A 4 -0.72 -11.01 0.66
C TYR A 4 -1.88 -11.54 -0.19
N LEU A 5 -2.07 -10.95 -1.38
CA LEU A 5 -3.06 -11.42 -2.35
C LEU A 5 -2.65 -12.71 -3.05
N SER A 6 -1.36 -13.05 -3.04
CA SER A 6 -0.84 -14.29 -3.63
C SER A 6 0.37 -14.79 -2.84
N GLY A 7 0.39 -16.09 -2.54
CA GLY A 7 1.53 -16.74 -1.88
C GLY A 7 2.82 -16.69 -2.68
N TYR A 8 2.74 -16.40 -3.99
CA TYR A 8 3.92 -16.18 -4.83
C TYR A 8 4.58 -14.81 -4.62
N MET A 9 4.01 -13.94 -3.77
CA MET A 9 4.58 -12.63 -3.43
C MET A 9 5.51 -12.67 -2.21
N VAL A 10 5.60 -13.81 -1.51
CA VAL A 10 6.51 -13.98 -0.36
C VAL A 10 7.97 -13.79 -0.78
N THR A 11 8.80 -13.31 0.15
CA THR A 11 10.26 -13.19 -0.02
C THR A 11 10.99 -14.32 0.69
N ASP A 12 10.39 -14.88 1.74
CA ASP A 12 10.85 -16.05 2.47
C ASP A 12 9.81 -17.16 2.26
N THR A 13 10.14 -18.12 1.39
CA THR A 13 9.26 -19.25 1.04
C THR A 13 9.19 -20.31 2.14
N GLU A 14 10.16 -20.36 3.05
CA GLU A 14 10.13 -21.30 4.17
C GLU A 14 9.16 -20.81 5.25
N LYS A 15 9.24 -19.53 5.58
CA LYS A 15 8.35 -18.89 6.57
C LYS A 15 7.01 -18.45 6.00
N MET A 16 6.86 -18.45 4.67
CA MET A 16 5.68 -17.94 3.96
C MET A 16 5.36 -16.48 4.34
N VAL A 17 6.39 -15.63 4.32
CA VAL A 17 6.26 -14.19 4.60
C VAL A 17 6.95 -13.34 3.53
N ALA A 18 6.40 -12.16 3.27
CA ALA A 18 7.08 -11.11 2.52
C ALA A 18 7.66 -10.09 3.50
N GLU A 19 8.95 -9.83 3.40
CA GLU A 19 9.68 -8.84 4.19
C GLU A 19 10.30 -7.81 3.22
N LEU A 20 9.80 -6.59 3.30
CA LEU A 20 10.21 -5.48 2.45
C LEU A 20 10.90 -4.42 3.32
N ASP A 21 12.23 -4.34 3.25
CA ASP A 21 12.99 -3.24 3.87
C ASP A 21 13.01 -2.00 2.98
N ASN A 22 12.83 -0.83 3.60
CA ASN A 22 12.75 0.48 2.96
C ASN A 22 11.80 0.53 1.73
N PRO A 23 10.57 0.00 1.81
CA PRO A 23 9.68 -0.03 0.67
C PRO A 23 9.04 1.33 0.39
N TYR A 24 8.65 1.53 -0.86
CA TYR A 24 7.59 2.46 -1.22
C TYR A 24 6.23 1.82 -0.95
N ILE A 25 5.24 2.64 -0.60
CA ILE A 25 3.90 2.20 -0.25
C ILE A 25 2.90 2.99 -1.11
N LEU A 26 2.31 2.31 -2.09
CA LEU A 26 1.19 2.84 -2.86
C LEU A 26 -0.11 2.63 -2.08
N ILE A 27 -0.90 3.69 -1.92
CA ILE A 27 -2.13 3.69 -1.13
C ILE A 27 -3.26 4.20 -2.03
N THR A 28 -4.26 3.37 -2.27
CA THR A 28 -5.44 3.74 -3.05
C THR A 28 -6.69 3.05 -2.51
N ASP A 29 -7.83 3.71 -2.67
CA ASP A 29 -9.15 3.12 -2.43
C ASP A 29 -9.72 2.45 -3.69
N LYS A 30 -9.00 2.50 -4.82
CA LYS A 30 -9.42 1.92 -6.09
C LYS A 30 -9.17 0.41 -6.15
N LYS A 31 -10.04 -0.28 -6.87
CA LYS A 31 -9.83 -1.65 -7.33
C LYS A 31 -8.99 -1.68 -8.61
N ILE A 32 -7.90 -2.44 -8.60
CA ILE A 32 -6.94 -2.50 -9.72
C ILE A 32 -7.12 -3.81 -10.49
N THR A 33 -7.60 -3.72 -11.72
CA THR A 33 -7.77 -4.87 -12.63
C THR A 33 -6.82 -4.81 -13.83
N ASN A 34 -6.42 -3.59 -14.22
CA ASN A 34 -5.57 -3.32 -15.38
C ASN A 34 -4.18 -2.85 -14.93
N ILE A 35 -3.13 -3.53 -15.41
CA ILE A 35 -1.75 -3.19 -15.09
C ILE A 35 -1.31 -1.84 -15.66
N GLN A 36 -1.94 -1.36 -16.73
CA GLN A 36 -1.63 -0.08 -17.39
C GLN A 36 -1.75 1.11 -16.42
N GLU A 37 -2.67 1.03 -15.46
CA GLU A 37 -2.84 2.08 -14.45
C GLU A 37 -1.66 2.18 -13.47
N LEU A 38 -0.91 1.09 -13.29
CA LEU A 38 0.24 1.01 -12.41
C LEU A 38 1.57 1.27 -13.12
N LEU A 39 1.62 1.22 -14.46
CA LEU A 39 2.87 1.33 -15.22
C LEU A 39 3.73 2.54 -14.83
N PRO A 40 3.18 3.77 -14.68
CA PRO A 40 3.99 4.94 -14.35
C PRO A 40 4.74 4.80 -13.01
N VAL A 41 4.11 4.17 -12.02
CA VAL A 41 4.72 3.90 -10.71
C VAL A 41 5.69 2.72 -10.81
N LEU A 42 5.30 1.65 -11.49
CA LEU A 42 6.13 0.45 -11.62
C LEU A 42 7.44 0.73 -12.36
N GLU A 43 7.42 1.54 -13.41
CA GLU A 43 8.61 1.96 -14.13
C GLU A 43 9.61 2.67 -13.22
N GLN A 44 9.13 3.61 -12.38
CA GLN A 44 9.97 4.34 -11.42
C GLN A 44 10.52 3.41 -10.33
N ILE A 45 9.71 2.47 -9.84
CA ILE A 45 10.14 1.46 -8.85
C ILE A 45 11.23 0.55 -9.42
N VAL A 46 11.06 0.09 -10.66
CA VAL A 46 12.05 -0.76 -11.35
C VAL A 46 13.35 0.01 -11.58
N GLN A 47 13.28 1.26 -12.06
CA GLN A 47 14.47 2.10 -12.29
C GLN A 47 15.29 2.32 -11.02
N GLN A 48 14.63 2.43 -9.86
CA GLN A 48 15.30 2.61 -8.56
C GLN A 48 15.71 1.29 -7.90
N GLY A 49 15.33 0.14 -8.48
CA GLY A 49 15.52 -1.17 -7.84
C GLY A 49 14.80 -1.29 -6.48
N ALA A 50 13.72 -0.53 -6.30
CA ALA A 50 13.06 -0.40 -5.01
C ALA A 50 12.02 -1.51 -4.76
N LYS A 51 11.64 -1.69 -3.50
CA LYS A 51 10.57 -2.59 -3.09
C LYS A 51 9.26 -1.81 -3.01
N LEU A 52 8.15 -2.43 -3.37
CA LEU A 52 6.82 -1.81 -3.38
C LEU A 52 5.81 -2.64 -2.59
N LEU A 53 5.09 -1.98 -1.69
CA LEU A 53 3.81 -2.46 -1.14
C LEU A 53 2.67 -1.73 -1.86
N ILE A 54 1.69 -2.48 -2.35
CA ILE A 54 0.45 -1.93 -2.90
C ILE A 54 -0.69 -2.22 -1.92
N ILE A 55 -1.32 -1.17 -1.40
CA ILE A 55 -2.54 -1.23 -0.59
C ILE A 55 -3.67 -0.63 -1.43
N ALA A 56 -4.57 -1.48 -1.90
CA ALA A 56 -5.68 -1.12 -2.79
C ALA A 56 -7.00 -1.70 -2.27
N GLU A 57 -8.17 -1.28 -2.75
CA GLU A 57 -9.43 -1.99 -2.42
C GLU A 57 -9.31 -3.48 -2.77
N ASP A 58 -8.82 -3.76 -3.97
CA ASP A 58 -8.46 -5.08 -4.44
C ASP A 58 -7.45 -4.98 -5.58
N VAL A 59 -6.69 -6.06 -5.80
CA VAL A 59 -5.88 -6.23 -7.01
C VAL A 59 -6.18 -7.60 -7.58
N GLU A 60 -6.75 -7.66 -8.78
CA GLU A 60 -7.21 -8.92 -9.36
C GLU A 60 -6.96 -8.99 -10.87
N GLY A 61 -7.34 -10.14 -11.46
CA GLY A 61 -7.30 -10.35 -12.90
C GLY A 61 -5.89 -10.22 -13.49
N GLU A 62 -5.81 -9.46 -14.59
CA GLU A 62 -4.56 -9.24 -15.34
C GLU A 62 -3.50 -8.53 -14.49
N ALA A 63 -3.89 -7.52 -13.72
CA ALA A 63 -2.98 -6.77 -12.86
C ALA A 63 -2.27 -7.68 -11.86
N LEU A 64 -3.03 -8.47 -11.08
CA LEU A 64 -2.45 -9.40 -10.11
C LEU A 64 -1.53 -10.43 -10.77
N THR A 65 -1.97 -11.00 -11.88
CA THR A 65 -1.20 -11.99 -12.64
C THR A 65 0.14 -11.41 -13.10
N THR A 66 0.12 -10.19 -13.62
CA THR A 66 1.32 -9.52 -14.11
C THR A 66 2.29 -9.17 -12.99
N LEU A 67 1.79 -8.70 -11.84
CA LEU A 67 2.63 -8.45 -10.65
C LEU A 67 3.30 -9.73 -10.16
N VAL A 68 2.56 -10.84 -10.08
CA VAL A 68 3.08 -12.15 -9.68
C VAL A 68 4.15 -12.65 -10.65
N LEU A 69 3.90 -12.58 -11.96
CA LEU A 69 4.87 -13.04 -12.96
C LEU A 69 6.16 -12.21 -12.94
N ASN A 70 6.07 -10.89 -12.74
CA ASN A 70 7.25 -10.04 -12.63
C ASN A 70 8.05 -10.30 -11.35
N LYS A 71 7.37 -10.56 -10.22
CA LYS A 71 7.99 -10.99 -8.97
C LYS A 71 8.76 -12.31 -9.17
N LEU A 72 8.13 -13.32 -9.77
CA LEU A 72 8.74 -14.63 -10.03
C LEU A 72 9.93 -14.57 -11.00
N ARG A 73 9.91 -13.63 -11.95
CA ARG A 73 11.03 -13.36 -12.86
C ARG A 73 12.17 -12.57 -12.21
N GLY A 74 11.96 -12.06 -10.99
CA GLY A 74 12.93 -11.20 -10.30
C GLY A 74 13.03 -9.79 -10.87
N THR A 75 12.07 -9.33 -11.68
CA THR A 75 12.08 -7.98 -12.27
C THR A 75 12.02 -6.90 -11.21
N PHE A 76 11.12 -7.05 -10.23
CA PHE A 76 11.00 -6.17 -9.07
C PHE A 76 10.30 -6.87 -7.90
N ASN A 77 10.50 -6.34 -6.69
CA ASN A 77 9.91 -6.87 -5.47
C ASN A 77 8.64 -6.10 -5.11
N CYS A 78 7.48 -6.67 -5.44
CA CYS A 78 6.17 -6.12 -5.10
C CYS A 78 5.32 -7.09 -4.29
N VAL A 79 4.56 -6.54 -3.33
CA VAL A 79 3.53 -7.26 -2.57
C VAL A 79 2.25 -6.44 -2.63
N ALA A 80 1.13 -7.07 -2.98
CA ALA A 80 -0.17 -6.43 -2.98
C ALA A 80 -1.04 -7.01 -1.85
N VAL A 81 -1.75 -6.13 -1.15
CA VAL A 81 -2.66 -6.44 -0.05
C VAL A 81 -3.94 -5.63 -0.21
N LYS A 82 -5.07 -6.14 0.29
CA LYS A 82 -6.30 -5.33 0.34
C LYS A 82 -6.19 -4.27 1.42
N ALA A 83 -6.83 -3.14 1.19
CA ALA A 83 -7.04 -2.10 2.17
C ALA A 83 -7.82 -2.68 3.38
N PRO A 84 -7.50 -2.24 4.61
CA PRO A 84 -8.23 -2.65 5.79
C PRO A 84 -9.61 -1.98 5.83
N GLY A 85 -10.58 -2.63 6.46
CA GLY A 85 -11.95 -2.10 6.58
C GLY A 85 -12.78 -2.15 5.29
N PHE A 86 -13.93 -1.48 5.34
CA PHE A 86 -14.92 -1.35 4.26
C PHE A 86 -15.60 0.02 4.32
N GLY A 87 -16.18 0.49 3.21
CA GLY A 87 -16.89 1.77 3.13
C GLY A 87 -16.04 2.94 3.64
N ASP A 88 -16.67 3.86 4.37
CA ASP A 88 -16.00 5.06 4.91
C ASP A 88 -14.88 4.71 5.91
N ARG A 89 -15.01 3.59 6.63
CA ARG A 89 -13.95 3.12 7.52
C ARG A 89 -12.68 2.75 6.76
N ARG A 90 -12.80 2.19 5.55
CA ARG A 90 -11.64 1.93 4.68
C ARG A 90 -10.94 3.23 4.30
N LYS A 91 -11.70 4.23 3.87
CA LYS A 91 -11.16 5.54 3.51
C LYS A 91 -10.42 6.17 4.68
N ALA A 92 -11.02 6.16 5.88
CA ALA A 92 -10.38 6.64 7.09
C ALA A 92 -9.08 5.89 7.42
N MET A 93 -9.09 4.56 7.36
CA MET A 93 -7.89 3.76 7.64
C MET A 93 -6.78 3.94 6.57
N LEU A 94 -7.13 4.15 5.31
CA LEU A 94 -6.17 4.50 4.27
C LEU A 94 -5.51 5.86 4.55
N GLN A 95 -6.27 6.83 5.04
CA GLN A 95 -5.72 8.12 5.48
C GLN A 95 -4.79 7.95 6.70
N ASP A 96 -5.11 7.04 7.63
CA ASP A 96 -4.22 6.74 8.76
C ASP A 96 -2.88 6.18 8.29
N ILE A 97 -2.90 5.26 7.31
CA ILE A 97 -1.69 4.68 6.72
C ILE A 97 -0.90 5.75 5.95
N ALA A 98 -1.59 6.61 5.19
CA ALA A 98 -0.98 7.72 4.46
C ALA A 98 -0.25 8.68 5.42
N ALA A 99 -0.93 9.12 6.49
CA ALA A 99 -0.34 9.94 7.54
C ALA A 99 0.88 9.27 8.19
N LEU A 100 0.78 7.98 8.56
CA LEU A 100 1.87 7.22 9.18
C LEU A 100 3.10 7.12 8.27
N THR A 101 2.89 6.93 6.97
CA THR A 101 3.96 6.61 6.01
C THR A 101 4.45 7.83 5.22
N GLY A 102 3.79 8.98 5.35
CA GLY A 102 4.06 10.18 4.55
C GLY A 102 3.61 10.08 3.10
N GLY A 103 2.72 9.12 2.79
CA GLY A 103 2.14 8.96 1.46
C GLY A 103 0.85 9.76 1.28
N GLN A 104 0.29 9.69 0.08
CA GLN A 104 -1.01 10.26 -0.26
C GLN A 104 -1.94 9.14 -0.75
N VAL A 105 -3.20 9.17 -0.28
CA VAL A 105 -4.22 8.24 -0.80
C VAL A 105 -4.62 8.71 -2.19
N ILE A 106 -4.35 7.86 -3.19
CA ILE A 106 -4.74 8.12 -4.57
C ILE A 106 -6.18 7.68 -4.75
N SER A 107 -7.08 8.65 -4.88
CA SER A 107 -8.52 8.43 -4.99
C SER A 107 -9.13 9.36 -6.03
N GLU A 108 -9.99 8.81 -6.87
CA GLU A 108 -10.71 9.58 -7.90
C GLU A 108 -11.68 10.59 -7.26
N GLU A 109 -12.14 10.36 -6.03
CA GLU A 109 -13.04 11.28 -5.30
C GLU A 109 -12.40 12.63 -5.00
N VAL A 110 -11.07 12.67 -4.89
CA VAL A 110 -10.29 13.90 -4.66
C VAL A 110 -9.55 14.35 -5.93
N GLY A 111 -9.92 13.79 -7.09
CA GLY A 111 -9.36 14.17 -8.40
C GLY A 111 -7.98 13.59 -8.71
N LEU A 112 -7.54 12.55 -7.99
CA LEU A 112 -6.26 11.88 -8.24
C LEU A 112 -6.48 10.59 -9.01
N GLU A 113 -5.77 10.45 -10.13
CA GLU A 113 -5.82 9.25 -10.96
C GLU A 113 -4.53 8.43 -10.79
N LEU A 114 -4.65 7.11 -10.68
CA LEU A 114 -3.52 6.21 -10.47
C LEU A 114 -2.45 6.30 -11.58
N LYS A 115 -2.87 6.54 -12.83
CA LYS A 115 -1.98 6.76 -13.98
C LYS A 115 -1.15 8.06 -13.88
N ASN A 116 -1.52 8.99 -13.00
CA ASN A 116 -0.78 10.24 -12.77
C ASN A 116 0.03 10.18 -11.48
N ALA A 117 0.05 9.04 -10.79
CA ALA A 117 0.79 8.84 -9.56
C ALA A 117 2.30 8.95 -9.79
N ASP A 118 2.98 9.63 -8.89
CA ASP A 118 4.44 9.73 -8.88
C ASP A 118 5.01 9.25 -7.54
N MET A 119 6.34 9.19 -7.45
CA MET A 119 7.05 8.70 -6.27
C MET A 119 6.86 9.59 -5.03
N SER A 120 6.49 10.86 -5.20
CA SER A 120 6.24 11.78 -4.08
C SER A 120 4.91 11.50 -3.37
N MET A 121 3.98 10.86 -4.07
CA MET A 121 2.70 10.41 -3.50
C MET A 121 2.83 9.08 -2.73
N LEU A 122 3.93 8.35 -2.89
CA LEU A 122 4.12 7.06 -2.25
C LEU A 122 4.63 7.22 -0.81
N GLY A 123 4.04 6.46 0.11
CA GLY A 123 4.51 6.36 1.48
C GLY A 123 5.83 5.60 1.58
N ARG A 124 6.48 5.74 2.74
CA ARG A 124 7.73 5.08 3.08
C ARG A 124 7.67 4.51 4.50
N ALA A 125 8.41 3.42 4.72
CA ALA A 125 8.59 2.82 6.03
C ALA A 125 9.99 2.21 6.14
N ARG A 126 10.47 1.93 7.36
CA ARG A 126 11.71 1.16 7.53
C ARG A 126 11.53 -0.29 7.07
N GLN A 127 10.40 -0.91 7.43
CA GLN A 127 10.12 -2.29 7.06
C GLN A 127 8.61 -2.53 6.96
N VAL A 128 8.21 -3.38 6.02
CA VAL A 128 6.88 -3.98 5.95
C VAL A 128 7.02 -5.48 6.00
N LYS A 129 6.21 -6.11 6.85
CA LYS A 129 6.08 -7.57 6.93
C LYS A 129 4.66 -7.97 6.56
N VAL A 130 4.51 -8.91 5.64
CA VAL A 130 3.22 -9.43 5.17
C VAL A 130 3.21 -10.94 5.28
N ASP A 131 2.27 -11.49 6.02
CA ASP A 131 1.97 -12.93 6.04
C ASP A 131 0.63 -13.21 5.35
N LYS A 132 0.10 -14.42 5.51
CA LYS A 132 -1.17 -14.83 4.89
C LYS A 132 -2.37 -14.00 5.35
N ASP A 133 -2.34 -13.51 6.57
CA ASP A 133 -3.48 -12.91 7.27
C ASP A 133 -3.23 -11.44 7.65
N ASN A 134 -1.98 -11.00 7.72
CA ASN A 134 -1.57 -9.73 8.30
C ASN A 134 -0.55 -8.97 7.47
N THR A 135 -0.63 -7.65 7.61
CA THR A 135 0.35 -6.68 7.13
C THR A 135 0.74 -5.82 8.33
N ILE A 136 2.05 -5.70 8.56
CA ILE A 136 2.63 -4.90 9.63
C ILE A 136 3.57 -3.89 8.98
N VAL A 137 3.29 -2.61 9.20
CA VAL A 137 4.15 -1.50 8.77
C VAL A 137 4.93 -1.01 9.98
N VAL A 138 6.26 -1.04 9.89
CA VAL A 138 7.17 -0.71 11.00
C VAL A 138 7.94 0.55 10.66
N ASP A 139 7.89 1.53 11.58
CA ASP A 139 8.54 2.84 11.49
C ASP A 139 8.24 3.53 10.15
N GLY A 140 6.97 3.93 9.98
CA GLY A 140 6.55 4.80 8.87
C GLY A 140 7.29 6.13 8.91
N GLN A 141 7.60 6.69 7.73
CA GLN A 141 8.40 7.91 7.58
C GLN A 141 7.54 9.16 7.38
N GLY A 142 6.30 9.15 7.88
CA GLY A 142 5.43 10.33 7.87
C GLY A 142 5.92 11.43 8.82
N ASP A 143 5.52 12.67 8.54
CA ASP A 143 5.79 13.79 9.45
C ASP A 143 5.08 13.56 10.78
N ARG A 144 5.85 13.65 11.88
CA ARG A 144 5.34 13.47 13.24
C ARG A 144 4.18 14.42 13.56
N ALA A 145 4.23 15.66 13.07
CA ALA A 145 3.15 16.63 13.29
C ALA A 145 1.85 16.18 12.61
N VAL A 146 1.93 15.64 11.38
CA VAL A 146 0.78 15.10 10.64
C VAL A 146 0.20 13.87 11.34
N VAL A 147 1.06 12.98 11.86
CA VAL A 147 0.62 11.82 12.64
C VAL A 147 -0.07 12.24 13.94
N GLU A 148 0.50 13.20 14.68
CA GLU A 148 -0.09 13.72 15.92
C GLU A 148 -1.43 14.42 15.67
N GLU A 149 -1.54 15.20 14.59
CA GLU A 149 -2.80 15.80 14.14
C GLU A 149 -3.83 14.72 13.82
N ARG A 150 -3.45 13.68 13.08
CA ARG A 150 -4.34 12.59 12.72
C ARG A 150 -4.87 11.86 13.96
N VAL A 151 -4.01 11.60 14.94
CA VAL A 151 -4.41 11.01 16.23
C VAL A 151 -5.38 11.93 16.97
N ALA A 152 -5.15 13.24 16.98
CA ALA A 152 -6.04 14.21 17.62
C ALA A 152 -7.43 14.25 16.96
N GLN A 153 -7.49 14.24 15.62
CA GLN A 153 -8.75 14.16 14.86
C GLN A 153 -9.55 12.91 15.24
N ILE A 154 -8.91 11.74 15.28
CA ILE A 154 -9.59 10.48 15.65
C ILE A 154 -10.11 10.54 17.09
N LYS A 155 -9.30 11.06 18.04
CA LYS A 155 -9.72 11.20 19.43
C LYS A 155 -10.93 12.12 19.62
N ALA A 156 -11.02 13.18 18.82
CA ALA A 156 -12.15 14.11 18.85
C ALA A 156 -13.46 13.48 18.34
N GLN A 157 -13.38 12.50 17.44
CA GLN A 157 -14.56 11.80 16.89
C GLN A 157 -15.15 10.74 17.84
N ILE A 158 -14.36 10.23 18.80
CA ILE A 158 -14.82 9.23 19.78
C ILE A 158 -16.06 9.68 20.58
N PRO A 159 -16.10 10.89 21.18
CA PRO A 159 -17.27 11.34 21.93
C PRO A 159 -18.50 11.67 21.05
N GLU A 160 -18.32 11.87 19.74
CA GLU A 160 -19.42 12.18 18.81
C GLU A 160 -20.17 10.93 18.32
N THR A 161 -19.64 9.74 18.59
CA THR A 161 -20.32 8.46 18.32
C THR A 161 -21.10 7.99 19.55
N THR A 162 -22.43 8.20 19.56
CA THR A 162 -23.38 7.57 20.51
C THR A 162 -23.64 6.11 20.21
#